data_AF-A0A443KNV1-F1
#
_entry.id   AF-A0A443KNV1-F1
#
_cell.length_a   1.000
_cell.length_b   1.000
_cell.length_c   1.000
_cell.angle_alpha   90.00
_cell.angle_beta   90.00
_cell.angle_gamma   90.00
#
_symmetry.space_group_name_H-M   'P 1'
#
loop_
_entity.id
_entity.type
_entity.pdbx_description
1 polymer ?
#
loop_
_entity_poly.entity_id
_entity_poly.type
_entity_poly.pdbx_seq_one_letter_code
_entity_poly.pdbx_strand_id
1 'polypeptide(L)'
;MLRRAVASGMTAVVVTEELNTWAAKHTPWVFFVVNRVETYIESSGPLTSMLSLIVSAVAARDEAKARARPEAWPAMLRALDLF
;
A
#
# COMPACT_ATOMS: atom_id res chain seq x y z
N MET A 1 -9.55 -12.98 -5.89
CA MET A 1 -8.08 -13.10 -5.69
C MET A 1 -7.68 -13.22 -4.21
N LEU A 2 -8.19 -12.38 -3.30
CA LEU A 2 -7.89 -12.42 -1.86
C LEU A 2 -7.96 -13.84 -1.24
N ARG A 3 -9.08 -14.55 -1.43
CA ARG A 3 -9.25 -15.91 -0.88
C ARG A 3 -8.15 -16.88 -1.35
N ARG A 4 -7.70 -16.79 -2.60
CA ARG A 4 -6.66 -17.68 -3.14
C ARG A 4 -5.29 -17.35 -2.53
N ALA A 5 -4.95 -16.07 -2.40
CA ALA A 5 -3.71 -15.63 -1.75
C ALA A 5 -3.65 -16.07 -0.28
N VAL A 6 -4.75 -15.91 0.46
CA VAL A 6 -4.82 -16.37 1.86
C VAL A 6 -4.75 -17.91 1.93
N ALA A 7 -5.44 -18.62 1.03
CA ALA A 7 -5.39 -20.09 0.97
C ALA A 7 -3.98 -20.63 0.64
N SER A 8 -3.15 -19.86 -0.07
CA SER A 8 -1.73 -20.19 -0.30
C SER A 8 -0.80 -19.75 0.84
N GLY A 9 -1.34 -19.31 1.98
CA GLY A 9 -0.56 -18.93 3.17
C GLY A 9 -0.01 -17.50 3.15
N MET A 10 -0.45 -16.64 2.22
CA MET A 10 0.00 -15.25 2.17
C MET A 10 -0.78 -14.39 3.19
N THR A 11 -0.06 -13.53 3.90
CA THR A 11 -0.68 -12.42 4.65
C THR A 11 -1.18 -11.38 3.66
N ALA A 12 -2.46 -11.02 3.76
CA ALA A 12 -3.08 -10.03 2.89
C ALA A 12 -3.41 -8.75 3.66
N VAL A 13 -3.15 -7.61 3.04
CA VAL A 13 -3.62 -6.28 3.47
C VAL A 13 -4.54 -5.74 2.38
N VAL A 14 -5.70 -5.25 2.78
CA VAL A 14 -6.70 -4.70 1.86
C VAL A 14 -6.82 -3.21 2.11
N VAL A 15 -6.67 -2.40 1.07
CA VAL A 15 -6.93 -0.96 1.09
C VAL A 15 -8.01 -0.68 0.05
N THR A 16 -9.11 -0.06 0.48
CA THR A 16 -10.35 0.01 -0.32
C THR A 16 -11.13 1.27 0.01
N GLU A 17 -11.80 1.82 -1.00
CA GLU A 17 -12.74 2.95 -0.83
C GLU A 17 -14.20 2.52 -0.68
N GLU A 18 -14.47 1.23 -0.91
CA GLU A 18 -15.77 0.60 -0.66
C GLU A 18 -15.79 -0.12 0.68
N LEU A 19 -16.96 -0.11 1.33
CA LEU A 19 -17.19 -0.79 2.59
C LEU A 19 -17.16 -2.32 2.38
N ASN A 20 -15.96 -2.89 2.45
CA ASN A 20 -15.68 -4.29 2.11
C ASN A 20 -15.69 -5.22 3.33
N THR A 21 -16.88 -5.45 3.87
CA THR A 21 -17.08 -6.33 5.05
C THR A 21 -16.72 -7.79 4.79
N TRP A 22 -16.75 -8.26 3.54
CA TRP A 22 -16.37 -9.62 3.19
C TRP A 22 -14.85 -9.87 3.32
N ALA A 23 -14.03 -8.85 3.08
CA ALA A 23 -12.57 -8.96 3.15
C ALA A 23 -12.09 -9.21 4.59
N ALA A 24 -12.82 -8.65 5.57
CA ALA A 24 -12.55 -8.85 7.00
C ALA A 24 -12.69 -10.32 7.44
N LYS A 25 -13.41 -11.15 6.67
CA LYS A 25 -13.50 -12.61 6.92
C LYS A 25 -12.21 -13.36 6.54
N HIS A 26 -11.31 -12.72 5.80
CA HIS A 26 -10.10 -13.33 5.25
C HIS A 26 -8.81 -12.73 5.81
N THR A 27 -8.85 -11.49 6.29
CA THR A 27 -7.72 -10.83 6.94
C THR A 27 -8.22 -9.79 7.94
N PRO A 28 -7.57 -9.62 9.10
CA PRO A 28 -7.87 -8.51 10.01
C PRO A 28 -7.37 -7.15 9.48
N TRP A 29 -6.53 -7.15 8.44
CA TRP A 29 -5.87 -5.95 7.92
C TRP A 29 -6.67 -5.33 6.77
N VAL A 30 -7.79 -4.69 7.09
CA VAL A 30 -8.65 -4.01 6.12
C VAL A 30 -8.72 -2.52 6.45
N PHE A 31 -8.22 -1.68 5.55
CA PHE A 31 -8.21 -0.23 5.66
C PHE A 31 -9.26 0.35 4.70
N PHE A 32 -10.24 1.02 5.28
CA PHE A 32 -11.28 1.73 4.54
C PHE A 32 -10.89 3.21 4.39
N VAL A 33 -11.03 3.72 3.18
CA VAL A 33 -10.77 5.13 2.86
C VAL A 33 -12.04 5.76 2.33
N VAL A 34 -12.53 6.80 3.00
CA VAL A 34 -13.75 7.49 2.56
C VAL A 34 -13.43 8.32 1.31
N ASN A 35 -14.07 7.99 0.19
CA ASN A 35 -14.12 8.87 -0.98
C ASN A 35 -15.48 9.57 -1.00
N ARG A 36 -15.53 10.86 -1.35
CA ARG A 36 -16.81 11.58 -1.47
C ARG A 36 -17.44 11.24 -2.81
N VAL A 37 -18.49 10.42 -2.76
CA VAL A 37 -19.24 9.88 -3.91
C VAL A 37 -19.99 10.97 -4.71
N GLU A 38 -20.13 12.20 -4.19
CA GLU A 38 -20.93 13.26 -4.82
C GLU A 38 -20.24 14.00 -5.97
N THR A 39 -18.95 13.79 -6.19
CA THR A 39 -18.24 14.36 -7.34
C THR A 39 -18.01 13.26 -8.37
N TYR A 40 -18.50 13.48 -9.59
CA TYR A 40 -18.42 12.62 -10.79
C TYR A 40 -16.99 12.17 -11.21
N ILE A 41 -15.99 12.43 -10.38
CA ILE A 41 -14.58 12.11 -10.59
C ILE A 41 -14.18 11.16 -9.46
N GLU A 42 -13.98 9.88 -9.80
CA GLU A 42 -13.27 8.94 -8.94
C GLU A 42 -11.87 9.49 -8.65
N SER A 43 -11.63 9.91 -7.40
CA SER A 43 -10.31 10.39 -6.98
C SER A 43 -9.54 9.26 -6.31
N SER A 44 -8.36 8.94 -6.83
CA SER A 44 -7.41 8.04 -6.17
C SER A 44 -6.62 8.72 -5.04
N GLY A 45 -6.86 10.01 -4.79
CA GLY A 45 -6.16 10.82 -3.79
C GLY A 45 -6.25 10.26 -2.37
N PRO A 46 -7.45 9.89 -1.87
CA PRO A 46 -7.58 9.27 -0.54
C PRO A 46 -6.82 7.95 -0.44
N LEU A 47 -6.93 7.06 -1.45
CA LEU A 47 -6.20 5.78 -1.47
C LEU A 47 -4.67 5.99 -1.47
N THR A 48 -4.19 6.96 -2.26
CA THR A 48 -2.78 7.35 -2.31
C THR A 48 -2.29 7.88 -0.96
N SER A 49 -3.13 8.66 -0.27
CA SER A 49 -2.83 9.18 1.06
C SER A 49 -2.72 8.06 2.09
N MET A 50 -3.66 7.10 2.07
CA MET A 50 -3.60 5.92 2.93
C MET A 50 -2.34 5.07 2.67
N LEU A 51 -1.98 4.85 1.40
CA LEU A 51 -0.75 4.14 1.05
C LEU A 51 0.49 4.88 1.57
N SER A 52 0.52 6.20 1.46
CA SER A 52 1.62 7.04 1.97
C SER A 52 1.75 6.96 3.49
N LEU A 53 0.62 6.89 4.22
CA LEU A 53 0.61 6.68 5.67
C LEU A 53 1.16 5.31 6.05
N ILE A 54 0.74 4.25 5.36
CA ILE A 54 1.25 2.89 5.58
C ILE A 54 2.78 2.86 5.36
N VAL A 55 3.25 3.43 4.25
CA VAL A 55 4.69 3.49 3.93
C VAL A 55 5.46 4.26 5.01
N SER A 56 4.93 5.41 5.46
CA SER A 56 5.56 6.21 6.51
C SER A 56 5.61 5.46 7.85
N ALA A 57 4.54 4.75 8.22
CA ALA A 57 4.50 3.96 9.44
C ALA A 57 5.49 2.79 9.41
N VAL A 58 5.68 2.15 8.25
CA VAL A 58 6.71 1.12 8.06
C VAL A 58 8.11 1.72 8.14
N ALA A 59 8.33 2.86 7.48
CA ALA A 59 9.63 3.55 7.51
C ALA A 59 10.04 3.95 8.92
N ALA A 60 9.10 4.42 9.75
CA ALA A 60 9.35 4.80 11.14
C ALA A 60 9.78 3.61 12.04
N ARG A 61 9.57 2.36 11.62
CA ARG A 61 10.05 1.18 12.37
C ARG A 61 11.55 0.92 12.16
N ASP A 62 12.11 1.36 11.05
CA ASP A 62 13.52 1.19 10.68
C ASP A 62 13.95 2.32 9.74
N GLU A 63 14.19 3.50 10.34
CA GLU A 63 14.51 4.72 9.61
C GLU A 63 15.83 4.59 8.83
N ALA A 64 16.81 3.88 9.39
CA ALA A 64 18.10 3.67 8.76
C ALA A 64 17.94 2.89 7.44
N LYS A 65 17.18 1.79 7.45
CA LYS A 65 16.90 1.01 6.24
C LYS A 65 16.03 1.78 5.25
N ALA A 66 15.06 2.55 5.74
CA ALA A 66 14.21 3.38 4.90
C ALA A 66 15.03 4.45 4.16
N ARG A 67 16.00 5.07 4.83
CA ARG A 67 16.91 6.08 4.27
C ARG A 67 17.95 5.50 3.30
N ALA A 68 18.49 4.32 3.62
CA ALA A 68 19.46 3.66 2.75
C ALA A 68 18.86 3.28 1.37
N ARG A 69 17.54 3.04 1.29
CA ARG A 69 16.88 2.64 0.03
C ARG A 69 17.02 3.67 -1.10
N PRO A 70 16.60 4.94 -0.97
CA PRO A 70 16.81 5.95 -2.01
C PRO A 70 18.29 6.27 -2.25
N GLU A 71 19.15 6.19 -1.21
CA GLU A 71 20.59 6.39 -1.35
C GLU A 71 21.25 5.33 -2.26
N ALA A 72 20.68 4.12 -2.33
CA ALA A 72 21.13 3.05 -3.22
C ALA A 72 20.67 3.21 -4.69
N TRP A 73 19.66 4.06 -4.96
CA TRP A 73 19.08 4.18 -6.31
C TRP A 73 20.08 4.63 -7.38
N PRO A 74 20.96 5.63 -7.16
CA PRO A 74 21.91 6.03 -8.18
C PRO A 74 22.84 4.89 -8.62
N ALA A 75 23.27 4.03 -7.69
CA ALA A 75 24.11 2.88 -8.03
C ALA A 75 23.32 1.82 -8.82
N MET A 76 22.07 1.56 -8.43
CA MET A 76 21.19 0.63 -9.13
C MET A 76 20.84 1.11 -10.55
N LEU A 77 20.54 2.40 -10.72
CA LEU A 77 20.19 2.98 -12.02
C LEU A 77 21.38 2.94 -12.98
N ARG A 78 22.58 3.26 -12.51
CA ARG A 78 23.81 3.11 -13.31
C ARG A 78 24.06 1.66 -13.72
N ALA A 79 23.84 0.70 -12.82
CA ALA A 79 24.00 -0.72 -13.13
C ALA A 79 22.99 -1.24 -14.17
N LEU A 80 21.87 -0.53 -14.35
CA LEU A 80 20.82 -0.84 -15.32
C LEU A 80 20.91 0.02 -16.59
N ASP A 81 21.95 0.86 -16.73
CA ASP A 81 22.12 1.81 -17.85
C ASP A 81 20.91 2.74 -18.04
N LEU A 82 20.24 3.11 -16.94
CA LEU A 82 19.05 3.96 -16.96
C LEU A 82 19.35 5.45 -16.77
N PHE A 83 20.55 5.81 -16.31
CA PHE A 83 21.08 7.18 -16.13
C PHE A 83 22.60 7.18 -15.88
#